data_AF-H5XW52-F1
#
_entry.id   AF-H5XW52-F1
#
_cell.length_a   1.000
_cell.length_b   1.000
_cell.length_c   1.000
_cell.angle_alpha   90.00
_cell.angle_beta   90.00
_cell.angle_gamma   90.00
#
_symmetry.space_group_name_H-M   'P 1'
#
loop_
_entity.id
_entity.type
_entity.pdbx_description
1 polymer ?
#
loop_
_entity_poly.entity_id
_entity_poly.type
_entity_poly.pdbx_seq_one_letter_code
_entity_poly.pdbx_strand_id
1 'polypeptide(L)'
;MSSPQQIPAAIEKNSNLIKYASFGVLTSGITLWTPEAQKSVCLTAVQASASQAVSLLLSNGNNDFLSLRITEPFSTVSQSFYSPYNLSPNTPLMVRTSDEQIKCNTSGAVTATQTAYNGRTDFTNVNNAVGLHNGSVASLASGLLTQTGGNIILGYSLLPAMSNYLDIEQVVIKFYCRLSLTVAVGVSSMIFSWRPNAQAAWTGLGQVSRSLIGTADYLTNPLEQDITAAVLGAPAPWDVINNLQTSFVGSHTGLGLGNTIQLDAVEVAICTTGKNQMTLFGYEA
;
A
#
# COMPACT_ATOMS: atom_id res chain seq x y z
N MET A 1 -34.42 -1.55 11.20
CA MET A 1 -33.85 -0.34 10.60
C MET A 1 -33.20 0.46 11.71
N SER A 2 -31.90 0.26 11.90
CA SER A 2 -31.11 0.94 12.93
C SER A 2 -30.65 2.28 12.39
N SER A 3 -31.04 3.36 13.06
CA SER A 3 -30.63 4.73 12.75
C SER A 3 -29.10 4.83 12.72
N PRO A 4 -28.50 5.56 11.77
CA PRO A 4 -27.07 5.85 11.82
C PRO A 4 -26.81 6.70 13.08
N GLN A 5 -25.95 6.21 13.97
CA GLN A 5 -25.40 7.01 15.06
C GLN A 5 -24.69 8.21 14.43
N GLN A 6 -25.31 9.39 14.56
CA GLN A 6 -24.65 10.65 14.27
C GLN A 6 -23.40 10.75 15.13
N ILE A 7 -22.27 10.97 14.47
CA ILE A 7 -21.04 11.47 15.08
C ILE A 7 -21.44 12.74 15.86
N PRO A 8 -21.16 12.84 17.18
CA PRO A 8 -21.52 14.02 17.94
C PRO A 8 -20.87 15.27 17.31
N ALA A 9 -21.63 16.36 17.38
CA ALA A 9 -21.31 17.69 16.91
C ALA A 9 -19.84 18.09 17.10
N ALA A 10 -19.32 18.81 16.10
CA ALA A 10 -17.96 19.34 16.01
C ALA A 10 -17.35 19.68 17.38
N ILE A 11 -16.45 18.81 17.87
CA ILE A 11 -15.63 19.08 19.04
C ILE A 11 -14.79 20.32 18.69
N GLU A 12 -14.91 21.39 19.47
CA GLU A 12 -14.12 22.60 19.27
C GLU A 12 -12.63 22.25 19.30
N LYS A 13 -11.93 22.59 18.22
CA LYS A 13 -10.50 22.30 18.01
C LYS A 13 -9.59 22.88 19.12
N ASN A 14 -10.12 23.79 19.94
CA ASN A 14 -9.44 24.48 21.04
C ASN A 14 -10.14 24.33 22.39
N SER A 15 -10.83 23.22 22.66
CA SER A 15 -11.41 23.00 23.99
C SER A 15 -10.31 22.78 25.05
N ASN A 16 -10.47 23.42 26.21
CA ASN A 16 -9.63 23.21 27.39
C ASN A 16 -10.04 21.96 28.19
N LEU A 17 -11.12 21.30 27.77
CA LEU A 17 -11.70 20.15 28.45
C LEU A 17 -11.69 18.87 27.59
N ILE A 18 -11.66 19.03 26.28
CA ILE A 18 -11.69 17.94 25.32
C ILE A 18 -10.54 18.13 24.32
N LYS A 19 -9.67 17.13 24.19
CA LYS A 19 -8.65 17.10 23.14
C LYS A 19 -8.95 15.96 22.19
N TYR A 20 -8.80 16.23 20.89
CA TYR A 20 -8.98 15.24 19.84
C TYR A 20 -7.70 15.14 19.00
N ALA A 21 -7.31 13.92 18.68
CA ALA A 21 -6.18 13.64 17.81
C ALA A 21 -6.50 12.49 16.86
N SER A 22 -5.92 12.56 15.65
CA SER A 22 -5.89 11.45 14.71
C SER A 22 -4.48 11.29 14.17
N PHE A 23 -4.03 10.04 14.09
CA PHE A 23 -2.65 9.68 13.78
C PHE A 23 -2.59 8.25 13.24
N GLY A 24 -1.58 7.95 12.42
CA GLY A 24 -1.28 6.57 11.99
C GLY A 24 -0.51 5.80 13.07
N VAL A 25 0.42 4.94 12.67
CA VAL A 25 1.35 4.27 13.59
C VAL A 25 2.30 5.28 14.21
N LEU A 26 2.48 5.21 15.53
CA LEU A 26 3.37 6.07 16.30
C LEU A 26 4.45 5.23 16.98
N THR A 27 5.60 5.09 16.32
CA THR A 27 6.77 4.38 16.85
C THR A 27 7.45 5.11 18.01
N SER A 28 7.22 6.42 18.13
CA SER A 28 7.61 7.26 19.26
C SER A 28 6.40 8.02 19.81
N GLY A 29 6.49 8.42 21.09
CA GLY A 29 5.42 9.17 21.74
C GLY A 29 5.24 10.55 21.10
N ILE A 30 4.00 10.90 20.76
CA ILE A 30 3.62 12.27 20.40
C ILE A 30 2.86 12.92 21.54
N THR A 31 3.01 14.23 21.69
CA THR A 31 2.26 14.99 22.69
C THR A 31 0.82 15.22 22.24
N LEU A 32 -0.14 14.77 23.06
CA LEU A 32 -1.56 15.05 22.88
C LEU A 32 -2.01 16.30 23.63
N TRP A 33 -1.43 16.53 24.82
CA TRP A 33 -1.78 17.67 25.67
C TRP A 33 -0.55 18.13 26.46
N THR A 34 -0.12 19.37 26.22
CA THR A 34 0.88 20.07 27.05
C THR A 34 0.15 20.97 28.04
N PRO A 35 0.27 20.75 29.37
CA PRO A 35 -0.36 21.63 30.35
C PRO A 35 0.30 23.03 30.35
N GLU A 36 -0.44 24.05 30.79
CA GLU A 36 0.16 25.34 31.11
C GLU A 36 1.21 25.22 32.22
N ALA A 37 2.10 26.20 32.31
CA ALA A 37 3.16 26.21 33.32
C ALA A 37 2.58 26.07 34.74
N GLN A 38 3.18 25.15 35.50
CA GLN A 38 2.81 24.74 36.86
C GLN A 38 1.47 24.01 37.00
N LYS A 39 0.73 23.78 35.91
CA LYS A 39 -0.50 22.99 35.92
C LYS A 39 -0.24 21.52 35.62
N SER A 40 -1.22 20.70 35.98
CA SER A 40 -1.29 19.27 35.70
C SER A 40 -2.52 18.96 34.84
N VAL A 41 -2.41 17.98 33.95
CA VAL A 41 -3.59 17.45 33.23
C VAL A 41 -4.33 16.46 34.14
N CYS A 42 -5.62 16.69 34.33
CA CYS A 42 -6.54 15.84 35.09
C CYS A 42 -7.47 15.11 34.11
N LEU A 43 -7.22 13.83 33.82
CA LEU A 43 -8.03 13.03 32.89
C LEU A 43 -9.26 12.44 33.57
N THR A 44 -10.43 12.62 32.99
CA THR A 44 -11.71 12.06 33.46
C THR A 44 -12.19 10.91 32.61
N ALA A 45 -11.88 10.92 31.32
CA ALA A 45 -12.08 9.79 30.42
C ALA A 45 -11.15 9.84 29.21
N VAL A 46 -10.97 8.69 28.58
CA VAL A 46 -10.36 8.57 27.26
C VAL A 46 -11.23 7.66 26.41
N GLN A 47 -11.41 8.04 25.15
CA GLN A 47 -11.97 7.20 24.12
C GLN A 47 -10.98 7.09 22.98
N ALA A 48 -10.80 5.89 22.45
CA ALA A 48 -9.96 5.67 21.28
C ALA A 48 -10.62 4.69 20.32
N SER A 49 -10.39 4.91 19.03
CA SER A 49 -10.86 4.03 17.96
C SER A 49 -9.75 3.81 16.94
N ALA A 50 -9.74 2.63 16.34
CA ALA A 50 -8.76 2.24 15.34
C ALA A 50 -9.42 1.42 14.23
N SER A 51 -8.93 1.56 13.01
CA SER A 51 -9.39 0.78 11.85
C SER A 51 -8.70 -0.59 11.74
N GLN A 52 -7.66 -0.84 12.53
CA GLN A 52 -7.00 -2.13 12.68
C GLN A 52 -6.70 -2.41 14.15
N ALA A 53 -6.37 -3.67 14.47
CA ALA A 53 -6.04 -4.05 15.83
C ALA A 53 -4.73 -3.37 16.29
N VAL A 54 -4.75 -2.73 17.45
CA VAL A 54 -3.65 -1.94 18.02
C VAL A 54 -3.84 -1.73 19.52
N SER A 55 -2.74 -1.62 20.25
CA SER A 55 -2.73 -1.04 21.60
C SER A 55 -2.16 0.36 21.58
N LEU A 56 -2.93 1.29 22.15
CA LEU A 56 -2.57 2.69 22.32
C LEU A 56 -2.12 2.90 23.76
N LEU A 57 -0.88 3.32 23.92
CA LEU A 57 -0.26 3.55 25.22
C LEU A 57 -0.24 5.05 25.50
N LEU A 58 -0.84 5.43 26.63
CA LEU A 58 -0.82 6.78 27.15
C LEU A 58 0.24 6.90 28.24
N SER A 59 1.01 7.97 28.13
CA SER A 59 2.20 8.21 28.96
C SER A 59 2.15 9.58 29.62
N ASN A 60 2.59 9.63 30.86
CA ASN A 60 2.88 10.86 31.59
C ASN A 60 4.37 11.16 31.37
N GLY A 61 4.67 11.94 30.33
CA GLY A 61 6.03 12.04 29.80
C GLY A 61 6.48 10.67 29.27
N ASN A 62 7.52 10.10 29.87
CA ASN A 62 8.08 8.80 29.45
C ASN A 62 7.52 7.60 30.23
N ASN A 63 6.57 7.81 31.16
CA ASN A 63 6.02 6.74 31.98
C ASN A 63 4.62 6.35 31.49
N ASP A 64 4.50 5.18 30.86
CA ASP A 64 3.21 4.62 30.43
C ASP A 64 2.34 4.29 31.64
N PHE A 65 1.06 4.69 31.61
CA PHE A 65 0.13 4.46 32.72
C PHE A 65 -1.22 3.84 32.29
N LEU A 66 -1.60 3.96 31.02
CA LEU A 66 -2.83 3.37 30.49
C LEU A 66 -2.58 2.75 29.12
N SER A 67 -3.06 1.53 28.95
CA SER A 67 -3.08 0.82 27.66
C SER A 67 -4.51 0.60 27.22
N LEU A 68 -4.87 1.13 26.06
CA LEU A 68 -6.16 0.91 25.41
C LEU A 68 -5.96 -0.08 24.27
N ARG A 69 -6.41 -1.31 24.48
CA ARG A 69 -6.25 -2.40 23.50
C ARG A 69 -7.51 -2.53 22.65
N ILE A 70 -7.35 -2.27 21.35
CA ILE A 70 -8.39 -2.44 20.34
C ILE A 70 -8.08 -3.72 19.58
N THR A 71 -8.86 -4.77 19.80
CA THR A 71 -8.60 -6.10 19.22
C THR A 71 -9.34 -6.36 17.92
N GLU A 72 -10.39 -5.58 17.64
CA GLU A 72 -11.22 -5.71 16.44
C GLU A 72 -11.10 -4.44 15.59
N PRO A 73 -10.95 -4.56 14.25
CA PRO A 73 -11.00 -3.43 13.34
C PRO A 73 -12.27 -2.59 13.53
N PHE A 74 -12.16 -1.27 13.39
CA PHE A 74 -13.27 -0.30 13.47
C PHE A 74 -14.01 -0.31 14.81
N SER A 75 -13.29 -0.66 15.87
CA SER A 75 -13.84 -0.67 17.22
C SER A 75 -13.40 0.54 18.03
N THR A 76 -14.24 0.89 18.99
CA THR A 76 -13.99 1.98 19.93
C THR A 76 -13.89 1.42 21.34
N VAL A 77 -12.84 1.79 22.05
CA VAL A 77 -12.64 1.50 23.47
C VAL A 77 -12.71 2.80 24.26
N SER A 78 -13.37 2.77 25.41
CA SER A 78 -13.45 3.91 26.32
C SER A 78 -13.09 3.50 27.73
N GLN A 79 -12.27 4.33 28.38
CA GLN A 79 -11.94 4.21 29.79
C GLN A 79 -12.38 5.50 30.50
N SER A 80 -13.27 5.36 31.48
CA SER A 80 -13.62 6.44 32.40
C SER A 80 -12.91 6.24 33.74
N PHE A 81 -12.56 7.33 34.41
CA PHE A 81 -11.93 7.27 35.73
C PHE A 81 -12.94 7.69 36.80
N TYR A 82 -13.07 6.90 37.87
CA TYR A 82 -13.95 7.22 39.00
C TYR A 82 -13.56 8.50 39.72
N SER A 83 -12.26 8.83 39.70
CA SER A 83 -11.69 10.11 40.11
C SER A 83 -10.70 10.57 39.04
N PRO A 84 -10.53 11.89 38.81
CA PRO A 84 -9.60 12.37 37.79
C PRO A 84 -8.20 11.77 37.97
N TYR A 85 -7.65 11.20 36.90
CA TYR A 85 -6.27 10.73 36.89
C TYR A 85 -5.34 11.93 36.68
N ASN A 86 -4.61 12.30 37.72
CA ASN A 86 -3.77 13.48 37.72
C ASN A 86 -2.37 13.13 37.21
N LEU A 87 -1.97 13.78 36.13
CA LEU A 87 -0.59 13.72 35.63
C LEU A 87 0.33 14.58 36.49
N SER A 88 1.64 14.41 36.30
CA SER A 88 2.63 15.23 36.99
C SER A 88 2.59 16.67 36.46
N PRO A 89 2.80 17.70 37.30
CA PRO A 89 2.85 19.08 36.84
C PRO A 89 3.88 19.28 35.73
N ASN A 90 3.59 20.17 34.78
CA ASN A 90 4.43 20.47 33.61
C ASN A 90 4.76 19.27 32.70
N THR A 91 4.10 18.13 32.90
CA THR A 91 4.41 16.91 32.13
C THR A 91 3.37 16.70 31.04
N PRO A 92 3.77 16.54 29.76
CA PRO A 92 2.83 16.33 28.68
C PRO A 92 2.19 14.95 28.77
N LEU A 93 0.91 14.89 28.40
CA LEU A 93 0.26 13.64 28.06
C LEU A 93 0.67 13.23 26.66
N MET A 94 1.27 12.06 26.54
CA MET A 94 1.77 11.52 25.29
C MET A 94 1.04 10.24 24.90
N VAL A 95 1.03 9.92 23.59
CA VAL A 95 0.51 8.65 23.07
C VAL A 95 1.50 8.01 22.11
N ARG A 96 1.59 6.68 22.16
CA ARG A 96 2.31 5.86 21.17
C ARG A 96 1.54 4.57 20.87
N THR A 97 1.86 3.93 19.75
CA THR A 97 1.35 2.60 19.39
C THR A 97 2.39 1.53 19.77
N SER A 98 1.97 0.35 20.23
CA SER A 98 2.92 -0.73 20.57
C SER A 98 2.89 -1.96 19.66
N ASP A 99 1.75 -2.25 19.03
CA ASP A 99 1.49 -3.55 18.38
C ASP A 99 0.43 -3.42 17.27
N GLU A 100 0.46 -2.30 16.52
CA GLU A 100 -0.46 -2.13 15.40
C GLU A 100 -0.19 -3.16 14.30
N GLN A 101 -1.26 -3.84 13.86
CA GLN A 101 -1.15 -4.83 12.80
C GLN A 101 -1.04 -4.16 11.43
N ILE A 102 0.02 -4.50 10.70
CA ILE A 102 0.13 -4.22 9.27
C ILE A 102 -0.60 -5.31 8.52
N LYS A 103 -1.55 -4.93 7.66
CA LYS A 103 -2.26 -5.85 6.79
C LYS A 103 -1.84 -5.64 5.35
N CYS A 104 -1.37 -6.71 4.70
CA CYS A 104 -1.01 -6.71 3.29
C CYS A 104 -2.07 -7.45 2.48
N ASN A 105 -2.61 -6.80 1.46
CA ASN A 105 -3.49 -7.42 0.48
C ASN A 105 -2.81 -7.47 -0.87
N THR A 106 -2.91 -8.61 -1.55
CA THR A 106 -2.41 -8.79 -2.91
C THR A 106 -3.58 -8.78 -3.88
N SER A 107 -3.42 -8.06 -4.99
CA SER A 107 -4.43 -7.96 -6.03
C SER A 107 -3.81 -8.13 -7.41
N GLY A 108 -4.55 -8.81 -8.29
CA GLY A 108 -4.20 -8.97 -9.70
C GLY A 108 -4.77 -7.85 -10.56
N ALA A 109 -4.33 -7.80 -11.82
CA ALA A 109 -4.95 -6.94 -12.81
C ALA A 109 -6.41 -7.35 -13.08
N VAL A 110 -7.28 -6.38 -13.38
CA VAL A 110 -8.67 -6.62 -13.80
C VAL A 110 -8.83 -6.57 -15.32
N THR A 111 -7.89 -5.92 -16.01
CA THR A 111 -7.87 -5.81 -17.46
C THR A 111 -6.45 -5.96 -17.98
N ALA A 112 -6.29 -6.60 -19.13
CA ALA A 112 -5.06 -6.66 -19.88
C ALA A 112 -5.33 -6.19 -21.32
N THR A 113 -4.65 -5.13 -21.75
CA THR A 113 -4.80 -4.57 -23.10
C THR A 113 -3.47 -4.59 -23.81
N GLN A 114 -3.47 -5.06 -25.04
CA GLN A 114 -2.26 -5.06 -25.85
C GLN A 114 -2.12 -3.74 -26.60
N THR A 115 -0.92 -3.17 -26.62
CA THR A 115 -0.59 -1.99 -27.43
C THR A 115 0.68 -2.23 -28.23
N ALA A 116 0.85 -1.45 -29.30
CA ALA A 116 2.04 -1.54 -30.13
C ALA A 116 3.29 -1.14 -29.35
N TYR A 117 4.36 -1.91 -29.52
CA TYR A 117 5.72 -1.54 -29.13
C TYR A 117 6.61 -1.64 -30.37
N ASN A 118 7.24 -0.52 -30.76
CA ASN A 118 7.97 -0.41 -32.03
C ASN A 118 7.13 -0.90 -33.24
N GLY A 119 5.82 -0.60 -33.22
CA GLY A 119 4.88 -1.00 -34.28
C GLY A 119 4.42 -2.47 -34.25
N ARG A 120 4.70 -3.23 -33.18
CA ARG A 120 4.38 -4.66 -33.07
C ARG A 120 3.42 -4.96 -31.92
N THR A 121 2.52 -5.93 -32.13
CA THR A 121 1.54 -6.42 -31.14
C THR A 121 1.45 -7.95 -31.21
N ASP A 122 2.54 -8.64 -30.86
CA ASP A 122 2.69 -10.08 -31.14
C ASP A 122 2.41 -11.01 -29.96
N PHE A 123 2.04 -10.49 -28.78
CA PHE A 123 1.53 -11.32 -27.68
C PHE A 123 0.22 -12.02 -28.07
N THR A 124 0.10 -13.24 -27.58
CA THR A 124 -1.09 -14.10 -27.68
C THR A 124 -1.63 -14.36 -26.29
N ASN A 125 -2.94 -14.63 -26.18
CA ASN A 125 -3.63 -14.92 -24.92
C ASN A 125 -3.42 -13.84 -23.83
N VAL A 126 -3.45 -12.57 -24.22
CA VAL A 126 -3.15 -11.43 -23.33
C VAL A 126 -4.04 -11.42 -22.07
N ASN A 127 -5.28 -11.88 -22.17
CA ASN A 127 -6.20 -11.99 -21.04
C ASN A 127 -5.77 -13.00 -19.97
N ASN A 128 -4.82 -13.90 -20.27
CA ASN A 128 -4.26 -14.80 -19.26
C ASN A 128 -3.47 -14.03 -18.19
N ALA A 129 -3.01 -12.81 -18.48
CA ALA A 129 -2.31 -11.94 -17.53
C ALA A 129 -3.23 -11.24 -16.50
N VAL A 130 -4.55 -11.48 -16.58
CA VAL A 130 -5.56 -10.92 -15.66
C VAL A 130 -5.68 -11.81 -14.43
N GLY A 131 -5.85 -11.18 -13.26
CA GLY A 131 -5.97 -11.86 -11.99
C GLY A 131 -4.63 -12.11 -11.31
N LEU A 132 -4.64 -13.02 -10.34
CA LEU A 132 -3.45 -13.48 -9.64
C LEU A 132 -2.74 -14.55 -10.47
N HIS A 133 -1.47 -14.80 -10.15
CA HIS A 133 -0.69 -15.83 -10.81
C HIS A 133 -1.43 -17.18 -10.70
N ASN A 134 -1.57 -17.90 -11.83
CA ASN A 134 -2.28 -19.18 -11.85
C ASN A 134 -1.67 -20.20 -12.82
N GLY A 135 -0.54 -19.85 -13.46
CA GLY A 135 0.14 -20.69 -14.43
C GLY A 135 -0.37 -20.55 -15.87
N SER A 136 -1.39 -19.72 -16.12
CA SER A 136 -1.86 -19.38 -17.46
C SER A 136 -1.08 -18.19 -17.99
N VAL A 137 -0.40 -18.34 -19.11
CA VAL A 137 0.50 -17.29 -19.61
C VAL A 137 -0.03 -16.60 -20.85
N ALA A 138 0.13 -15.27 -20.89
CA ALA A 138 0.24 -14.52 -22.12
C ALA A 138 1.63 -14.74 -22.72
N SER A 139 1.73 -15.00 -24.01
CA SER A 139 2.99 -15.41 -24.63
C SER A 139 3.32 -14.67 -25.90
N LEU A 140 4.58 -14.29 -26.06
CA LEU A 140 5.16 -13.78 -27.27
C LEU A 140 6.26 -14.75 -27.69
N ALA A 141 6.12 -15.32 -28.88
CA ALA A 141 7.10 -16.23 -29.45
C ALA A 141 7.87 -15.52 -30.57
N SER A 142 9.14 -15.85 -30.73
CA SER A 142 9.93 -15.35 -31.85
C SER A 142 9.49 -15.97 -33.17
N GLY A 143 9.43 -15.14 -34.22
CA GLY A 143 9.20 -15.58 -35.59
C GLY A 143 10.51 -15.89 -36.32
N LEU A 144 10.47 -16.81 -37.29
CA LEU A 144 11.61 -17.07 -38.16
C LEU A 144 11.89 -15.82 -39.01
N LEU A 145 13.13 -15.30 -38.94
CA LEU A 145 13.60 -14.16 -39.73
C LEU A 145 12.81 -12.85 -39.54
N THR A 146 11.97 -12.74 -38.51
CA THR A 146 11.18 -11.54 -38.22
C THR A 146 11.32 -11.14 -36.77
N GLN A 147 11.55 -9.85 -36.51
CA GLN A 147 11.46 -9.31 -35.16
C GLN A 147 10.02 -9.43 -34.65
N THR A 148 9.89 -9.74 -33.37
CA THR A 148 8.59 -9.80 -32.69
C THR A 148 8.61 -8.93 -31.44
N GLY A 149 7.50 -8.28 -31.15
CA GLY A 149 7.41 -7.34 -30.04
C GLY A 149 5.98 -7.05 -29.63
N GLY A 150 5.81 -6.50 -28.44
CA GLY A 150 4.52 -6.01 -27.98
C GLY A 150 4.61 -5.43 -26.58
N ASN A 151 3.52 -4.78 -26.19
CA ASN A 151 3.31 -4.30 -24.84
C ASN A 151 1.96 -4.80 -24.33
N ILE A 152 1.93 -5.28 -23.08
CA ILE A 152 0.70 -5.55 -22.33
C ILE A 152 0.58 -4.45 -21.27
N ILE A 153 -0.50 -3.69 -21.31
CA ILE A 153 -0.89 -2.72 -20.28
C ILE A 153 -1.91 -3.38 -19.38
N LEU A 154 -1.65 -3.35 -18.08
CA LEU A 154 -2.50 -3.93 -17.05
C LEU A 154 -3.12 -2.81 -16.20
N GLY A 155 -4.44 -2.93 -16.01
CA GLY A 155 -5.24 -2.02 -15.18
C GLY A 155 -5.78 -2.76 -13.96
N TYR A 156 -5.99 -2.01 -12.87
CA TYR A 156 -6.28 -2.59 -11.56
C TYR A 156 -7.50 -1.94 -10.90
N SER A 157 -8.09 -2.65 -9.93
CA SER A 157 -9.06 -2.11 -8.99
C SER A 157 -8.55 -2.42 -7.59
N LEU A 158 -7.76 -1.48 -7.03
CA LEU A 158 -6.98 -1.70 -5.82
C LEU A 158 -7.53 -0.98 -4.59
N LEU A 159 -8.47 -0.04 -4.77
CA LEU A 159 -8.92 0.83 -3.71
C LEU A 159 -9.71 0.03 -2.66
N PRO A 160 -9.21 -0.08 -1.41
CA PRO A 160 -9.94 -0.75 -0.35
C PRO A 160 -11.19 0.05 0.01
N ALA A 161 -12.28 -0.65 0.37
CA ALA A 161 -13.55 -0.01 0.78
C ALA A 161 -13.41 0.97 1.97
N MET A 162 -12.31 0.88 2.72
CA MET A 162 -12.06 1.66 3.94
C MET A 162 -10.77 2.50 3.84
N SER A 163 -10.34 2.85 2.61
CA SER A 163 -9.12 3.64 2.34
C SER A 163 -9.03 4.94 3.14
N ASN A 164 -10.16 5.60 3.42
CA ASN A 164 -10.20 6.82 4.23
C ASN A 164 -9.69 6.64 5.67
N TYR A 165 -9.73 5.41 6.18
CA TYR A 165 -9.30 5.05 7.53
C TYR A 165 -7.98 4.28 7.55
N LEU A 166 -7.29 4.20 6.41
CA LEU A 166 -6.04 3.47 6.29
C LEU A 166 -4.95 4.42 5.81
N ASP A 167 -3.73 4.14 6.27
CA ASP A 167 -2.51 4.71 5.73
C ASP A 167 -1.74 3.63 4.96
N ILE A 168 -1.10 4.04 3.87
CA ILE A 168 -0.28 3.15 3.06
C ILE A 168 1.09 3.07 3.73
N GLU A 169 1.54 1.84 4.02
CA GLU A 169 2.90 1.59 4.51
C GLU A 169 3.82 1.12 3.40
N GLN A 170 3.31 0.26 2.51
CA GLN A 170 4.13 -0.33 1.45
C GLN A 170 3.30 -0.65 0.22
N VAL A 171 3.93 -0.48 -0.95
CA VAL A 171 3.38 -0.86 -2.25
C VAL A 171 4.45 -1.56 -3.08
N VAL A 172 4.23 -2.84 -3.37
CA VAL A 172 5.15 -3.69 -4.13
C VAL A 172 4.44 -4.25 -5.37
N ILE A 173 5.07 -4.11 -6.53
CA ILE A 173 4.63 -4.73 -7.78
C ILE A 173 5.44 -6.01 -8.00
N LYS A 174 4.78 -7.11 -8.34
CA LYS A 174 5.39 -8.43 -8.57
C LYS A 174 5.11 -8.89 -9.98
N PHE A 175 6.15 -9.12 -10.77
CA PHE A 175 6.03 -9.63 -12.14
C PHE A 175 6.34 -11.14 -12.19
N TYR A 176 5.33 -11.93 -12.50
CA TYR A 176 5.45 -13.38 -12.75
C TYR A 176 5.66 -13.61 -14.23
N CYS A 177 6.92 -13.76 -14.64
CA CYS A 177 7.29 -13.82 -16.05
C CYS A 177 8.43 -14.80 -16.30
N ARG A 178 8.62 -15.15 -17.57
CA ARG A 178 9.71 -15.99 -18.03
C ARG A 178 10.22 -15.50 -19.38
N LEU A 179 11.54 -15.51 -19.55
CA LEU A 179 12.22 -15.35 -20.82
C LEU A 179 13.04 -16.60 -21.09
N SER A 180 12.70 -17.32 -22.16
CA SER A 180 13.39 -18.55 -22.57
C SER A 180 13.95 -18.40 -23.98
N LEU A 181 15.26 -18.66 -24.12
CA LEU A 181 15.97 -18.68 -25.41
C LEU A 181 16.40 -20.10 -25.75
N THR A 182 15.91 -20.61 -26.87
CA THR A 182 16.25 -21.93 -27.42
C THR A 182 17.22 -21.85 -28.58
N VAL A 183 17.11 -20.80 -29.42
CA VAL A 183 18.02 -20.55 -30.55
C VAL A 183 18.41 -19.07 -30.53
N ALA A 184 19.70 -18.81 -30.33
CA ALA A 184 20.21 -17.45 -30.16
C ALA A 184 20.72 -16.85 -31.47
N VAL A 185 19.91 -15.95 -32.04
CA VAL A 185 20.39 -14.87 -32.91
C VAL A 185 19.70 -13.60 -32.42
N GLY A 186 20.46 -12.61 -31.95
CA GLY A 186 19.95 -11.34 -31.42
C GLY A 186 19.68 -11.31 -29.90
N VAL A 187 18.98 -10.27 -29.45
CA VAL A 187 18.69 -9.99 -28.04
C VAL A 187 17.19 -10.10 -27.79
N SER A 188 16.82 -10.73 -26.69
CA SER A 188 15.44 -10.76 -26.21
C SER A 188 15.34 -10.05 -24.88
N SER A 189 14.31 -9.24 -24.70
CA SER A 189 14.14 -8.43 -23.50
C SER A 189 12.70 -8.38 -23.02
N MET A 190 12.58 -8.28 -21.70
CA MET A 190 11.38 -7.90 -20.97
C MET A 190 11.65 -6.56 -20.29
N ILE A 191 10.80 -5.57 -20.50
CA ILE A 191 10.88 -4.26 -19.83
C ILE A 191 9.63 -4.10 -18.97
N PHE A 192 9.85 -3.69 -17.73
CA PHE A 192 8.81 -3.52 -16.73
C PHE A 192 8.65 -2.04 -16.44
N SER A 193 7.42 -1.55 -16.42
CA SER A 193 7.14 -0.15 -16.11
C SER A 193 5.83 -0.03 -15.35
N TRP A 194 5.65 1.11 -14.70
CA TRP A 194 4.39 1.48 -14.07
C TRP A 194 4.10 2.96 -14.27
N ARG A 195 2.88 3.36 -13.96
CA ARG A 195 2.48 4.77 -13.90
C ARG A 195 1.30 4.96 -12.93
N PRO A 196 1.15 6.16 -12.35
CA PRO A 196 0.10 6.43 -11.38
C PRO A 196 -1.30 6.59 -11.99
N ASN A 197 -1.39 6.90 -13.29
CA ASN A 197 -2.65 7.00 -14.03
C ASN A 197 -2.38 6.91 -15.55
N ALA A 198 -3.45 6.84 -16.34
CA ALA A 198 -3.37 6.64 -17.79
C ALA A 198 -2.74 7.81 -18.57
N GLN A 199 -2.68 9.00 -17.97
CA GLN A 199 -2.16 10.22 -18.58
C GLN A 199 -0.69 10.47 -18.22
N ALA A 200 -0.19 9.85 -17.15
CA ALA A 200 1.19 9.97 -16.73
C ALA A 200 2.15 9.21 -17.67
N ALA A 201 3.39 9.70 -17.73
CA ALA A 201 4.48 9.00 -18.40
C ALA A 201 4.81 7.69 -17.69
N TRP A 202 5.30 6.71 -18.47
CA TRP A 202 5.78 5.44 -17.92
C TRP A 202 7.08 5.64 -17.13
N THR A 203 7.11 5.12 -15.91
CA THR A 203 8.32 5.00 -15.09
C THR A 203 8.88 3.59 -15.25
N GLY A 204 10.11 3.48 -15.74
CA GLY A 204 10.82 2.21 -15.85
C GLY A 204 11.16 1.63 -14.49
N LEU A 205 10.85 0.36 -14.27
CA LEU A 205 11.18 -0.38 -13.05
C LEU A 205 12.42 -1.26 -13.25
N GLY A 206 12.60 -1.79 -14.45
CA GLY A 206 13.76 -2.61 -14.78
C GLY A 206 13.64 -3.26 -16.14
N GLN A 207 14.68 -4.02 -16.48
CA GLN A 207 14.74 -4.80 -17.70
C GLN A 207 15.47 -6.11 -17.44
N VAL A 208 14.92 -7.21 -17.95
CA VAL A 208 15.62 -8.49 -18.06
C VAL A 208 15.91 -8.72 -19.52
N SER A 209 17.15 -9.04 -19.87
CA SER A 209 17.51 -9.36 -21.26
C SER A 209 18.45 -10.53 -21.35
N ARG A 210 18.37 -11.26 -22.46
CA ARG A 210 19.26 -12.37 -22.79
C ARG A 210 19.66 -12.33 -24.26
N SER A 211 20.91 -12.70 -24.52
CA SER A 211 21.48 -12.84 -25.87
C SER A 211 22.03 -14.25 -26.14
N LEU A 212 22.02 -15.12 -25.13
CA LEU A 212 22.51 -16.50 -25.19
C LEU A 212 21.42 -17.47 -24.73
N ILE A 213 21.47 -18.70 -25.25
CA ILE A 213 20.56 -19.80 -24.90
C ILE A 213 20.45 -19.93 -23.37
N GLY A 214 19.22 -20.14 -22.90
CA GLY A 214 18.91 -20.30 -21.49
C GLY A 214 17.64 -19.58 -21.08
N THR A 215 17.30 -19.69 -19.80
CA THR A 215 16.04 -19.19 -19.24
C THR A 215 16.31 -18.21 -18.10
N ALA A 216 15.52 -17.16 -18.02
CA ALA A 216 15.27 -16.39 -16.81
C ALA A 216 13.82 -16.66 -16.39
N ASP A 217 13.64 -17.27 -15.23
CA ASP A 217 12.33 -17.77 -14.76
C ASP A 217 11.95 -17.11 -13.44
N TYR A 218 10.85 -16.37 -13.44
CA TYR A 218 10.27 -15.67 -12.30
C TYR A 218 8.82 -16.11 -12.06
N LEU A 219 8.40 -17.27 -12.57
CA LEU A 219 7.04 -17.79 -12.36
C LEU A 219 6.78 -18.30 -10.94
N THR A 220 7.83 -18.63 -10.17
CA THR A 220 7.72 -19.07 -8.77
C THR A 220 8.23 -18.03 -7.78
N ASN A 221 9.29 -17.31 -8.15
CA ASN A 221 9.86 -16.20 -7.40
C ASN A 221 9.76 -14.94 -8.27
N PRO A 222 8.74 -14.09 -8.10
CA PRO A 222 8.49 -12.98 -9.00
C PRO A 222 9.58 -11.92 -8.90
N LEU A 223 9.72 -11.13 -9.96
CA LEU A 223 10.52 -9.90 -9.87
C LEU A 223 9.71 -8.85 -9.09
N GLU A 224 10.18 -8.52 -7.89
CA GLU A 224 9.53 -7.54 -7.02
C GLU A 224 10.12 -6.14 -7.21
N GLN A 225 9.26 -5.12 -7.18
CA GLN A 225 9.59 -3.72 -7.36
C GLN A 225 8.84 -2.90 -6.32
N ASP A 226 9.58 -2.28 -5.40
CA ASP A 226 9.00 -1.40 -4.38
C ASP A 226 8.81 0.00 -4.94
N ILE A 227 7.57 0.48 -4.97
CA ILE A 227 7.19 1.82 -5.45
C ILE A 227 6.69 2.72 -4.32
N THR A 228 6.85 2.31 -3.06
CA THR A 228 6.29 2.96 -1.87
C THR A 228 6.64 4.44 -1.82
N ALA A 229 7.92 4.79 -1.99
CA ALA A 229 8.37 6.18 -1.93
C ALA A 229 7.70 7.07 -2.99
N ALA A 230 7.47 6.54 -4.19
CA ALA A 230 6.81 7.28 -5.27
C ALA A 230 5.31 7.45 -5.01
N VAL A 231 4.65 6.44 -4.42
CA VAL A 231 3.23 6.51 -4.05
C VAL A 231 3.03 7.49 -2.88
N LEU A 232 3.83 7.39 -1.82
CA LEU A 232 3.74 8.26 -0.65
C LEU A 232 4.18 9.70 -0.94
N GLY A 233 5.06 9.90 -1.93
CA GLY A 233 5.45 11.23 -2.39
C GLY A 233 4.37 11.95 -3.22
N ALA A 234 3.30 11.27 -3.62
CA ALA A 234 2.20 11.89 -4.37
C ALA A 234 1.28 12.72 -3.45
N PRO A 235 0.65 13.80 -3.97
CA PRO A 235 -0.28 14.61 -3.17
C PRO A 235 -1.50 13.82 -2.66
N ALA A 236 -1.93 12.80 -3.41
CA ALA A 236 -3.03 11.91 -3.05
C ALA A 236 -2.62 10.45 -3.31
N PRO A 237 -1.97 9.78 -2.35
CA PRO A 237 -1.46 8.41 -2.52
C PRO A 237 -2.55 7.39 -2.89
N TRP A 238 -3.75 7.53 -2.32
CA TRP A 238 -4.88 6.65 -2.64
C TRP A 238 -5.41 6.82 -4.07
N ASP A 239 -5.29 8.01 -4.67
CA ASP A 239 -5.63 8.23 -6.08
C ASP A 239 -4.64 7.52 -7.00
N VAL A 240 -3.36 7.47 -6.62
CA VAL A 240 -2.34 6.68 -7.33
C VAL A 240 -2.70 5.21 -7.30
N ILE A 241 -3.05 4.66 -6.13
CA ILE A 241 -3.46 3.25 -5.99
C ILE A 241 -4.69 2.94 -6.84
N ASN A 242 -5.70 3.81 -6.82
CA ASN A 242 -6.94 3.58 -7.56
C ASN A 242 -6.75 3.57 -9.09
N ASN A 243 -5.78 4.33 -9.60
CA ASN A 243 -5.58 4.53 -11.04
C ASN A 243 -4.29 3.88 -11.59
N LEU A 244 -3.58 3.12 -10.74
CA LEU A 244 -2.30 2.50 -11.06
C LEU A 244 -2.43 1.65 -12.32
N GLN A 245 -1.39 1.70 -13.16
CA GLN A 245 -1.22 0.80 -14.29
C GLN A 245 0.20 0.29 -14.35
N THR A 246 0.37 -0.93 -14.86
CA THR A 246 1.68 -1.50 -15.18
C THR A 246 1.77 -1.81 -16.66
N SER A 247 3.00 -1.89 -17.15
CA SER A 247 3.33 -2.22 -18.53
C SER A 247 4.40 -3.30 -18.53
N PHE A 248 4.17 -4.32 -19.34
CA PHE A 248 5.09 -5.39 -19.62
C PHE A 248 5.36 -5.43 -21.13
N VAL A 249 6.57 -5.04 -21.50
CA VAL A 249 7.03 -5.06 -22.89
C VAL A 249 7.87 -6.31 -23.09
N GLY A 250 7.57 -7.06 -24.15
CA GLY A 250 8.42 -8.15 -24.64
C GLY A 250 8.96 -7.82 -26.02
N SER A 251 10.22 -8.12 -26.29
CA SER A 251 10.79 -8.00 -27.63
C SER A 251 11.86 -9.06 -27.93
N HIS A 252 11.89 -9.52 -29.18
CA HIS A 252 12.94 -10.34 -29.76
C HIS A 252 13.52 -9.58 -30.97
N THR A 253 14.80 -9.18 -30.89
CA THR A 253 15.45 -8.38 -31.93
C THR A 253 16.13 -9.19 -33.02
N GLY A 254 16.30 -10.50 -32.84
CA GLY A 254 16.92 -11.36 -33.84
C GLY A 254 16.17 -12.65 -34.16
N LEU A 255 16.79 -13.41 -35.05
CA LEU A 255 16.15 -14.42 -35.89
C LEU A 255 16.31 -15.80 -35.24
N GLY A 256 15.57 -16.04 -34.16
CA GLY A 256 15.56 -17.32 -33.45
C GLY A 256 14.22 -18.03 -33.61
N LEU A 257 14.22 -19.35 -33.71
CA LEU A 257 13.01 -20.17 -33.58
C LEU A 257 12.92 -20.70 -32.14
N GLY A 258 11.72 -20.58 -31.55
CA GLY A 258 11.41 -21.14 -30.23
C GLY A 258 11.76 -20.26 -29.03
N ASN A 259 12.25 -19.03 -29.24
CA ASN A 259 12.38 -18.09 -28.14
C ASN A 259 11.00 -17.65 -27.68
N THR A 260 10.81 -17.54 -26.37
CA THR A 260 9.52 -17.19 -25.78
C THR A 260 9.68 -16.20 -24.64
N ILE A 261 8.79 -15.24 -24.61
CA ILE A 261 8.51 -14.36 -23.48
C ILE A 261 7.12 -14.70 -22.98
N GLN A 262 7.00 -14.95 -21.68
CA GLN A 262 5.77 -15.34 -21.03
C GLN A 262 5.49 -14.41 -19.85
N LEU A 263 4.24 -14.01 -19.70
CA LEU A 263 3.72 -13.29 -18.55
C LEU A 263 2.53 -14.08 -17.99
N ASP A 264 2.64 -14.57 -16.75
CA ASP A 264 1.54 -15.21 -16.02
C ASP A 264 0.64 -14.15 -15.39
N ALA A 265 1.21 -13.27 -14.56
CA ALA A 265 0.47 -12.19 -13.92
C ALA A 265 1.39 -11.05 -13.50
N VAL A 266 0.77 -9.89 -13.21
CA VAL A 266 1.41 -8.83 -12.41
C VAL A 266 0.52 -8.55 -11.22
N GLU A 267 1.07 -8.80 -10.03
CA GLU A 267 0.37 -8.59 -8.77
C GLU A 267 0.84 -7.31 -8.10
N VAL A 268 -0.07 -6.66 -7.39
CA VAL A 268 0.22 -5.49 -6.57
C VAL A 268 -0.11 -5.84 -5.13
N ALA A 269 0.90 -5.83 -4.27
CA ALA A 269 0.77 -6.00 -2.84
C ALA A 269 0.77 -4.62 -2.18
N ILE A 270 -0.27 -4.34 -1.39
CA ILE A 270 -0.42 -3.08 -0.65
C ILE A 270 -0.52 -3.43 0.83
N CYS A 271 0.43 -2.95 1.62
CA CYS A 271 0.41 -3.05 3.07
C CYS A 271 -0.08 -1.74 3.67
N THR A 272 -1.01 -1.84 4.60
CA THR A 272 -1.66 -0.69 5.23
C THR A 272 -1.64 -0.77 6.74
N THR A 273 -1.59 0.40 7.36
CA THR A 273 -1.85 0.63 8.79
C THR A 273 -3.17 1.37 8.97
N GLY A 274 -3.68 1.37 10.20
CA GLY A 274 -4.90 2.05 10.54
C GLY A 274 -4.67 3.51 10.91
N LYS A 275 -5.66 4.36 10.59
CA LYS A 275 -5.79 5.68 11.18
C LYS A 275 -6.47 5.54 12.53
N ASN A 276 -5.70 5.81 13.56
CA ASN A 276 -6.15 5.85 14.93
C ASN A 276 -6.76 7.22 15.24
N GLN A 277 -7.75 7.22 16.13
CA GLN A 277 -8.37 8.43 16.67
C GLN A 277 -8.45 8.32 18.18
N MET A 278 -8.19 9.43 18.86
CA MET A 278 -8.27 9.50 20.31
C MET A 278 -8.94 10.79 20.74
N THR A 279 -9.88 10.67 21.66
CA THR A 279 -10.54 11.76 22.35
C THR A 279 -10.23 11.67 23.84
N LEU A 280 -9.65 12.73 24.38
CA LEU A 280 -9.32 12.89 25.79
C LEU A 280 -10.33 13.83 26.42
N PHE A 281 -10.82 13.49 27.60
CA PHE A 281 -11.69 14.31 28.42
C PHE A 281 -10.99 14.61 29.74
N GLY A 282 -10.94 15.88 30.14
CA GLY A 282 -10.21 16.29 31.33
C GLY A 282 -10.26 17.80 31.58
N TYR A 283 -9.32 18.29 32.36
CA TYR A 283 -9.09 19.73 32.61
C TYR A 283 -7.65 19.93 33.12
N GLU A 284 -7.22 21.17 33.27
CA GLU A 284 -5.96 21.52 33.92
C GLU A 284 -6.20 22.08 35.32
N ALA A 285 -5.36 21.68 36.29
CA ALA A 285 -5.40 22.15 37.68
C ALA A 285 -4.01 22.50 38.21
#